data_AF-A0A1F6IMN0-F1
#
_entry.id   AF-A0A1F6IMN0-F1
#
_cell.length_a   1.000
_cell.length_b   1.000
_cell.length_c   1.000
_cell.angle_alpha   90.00
_cell.angle_beta   90.00
_cell.angle_gamma   90.00
#
_symmetry.space_group_name_H-M   'P 1'
#
loop_
_entity.id
_entity.type
_entity.pdbx_description
1 polymer ?
#
loop_
_entity_poly.entity_id
_entity_poly.type
_entity_poly.pdbx_seq_one_letter_code
_entity_poly.pdbx_strand_id
1 'polypeptide(L)' 'MNKNARALLRAISSVTGNIAAAWFSIALITPGVTGIADINAILVLTRHILLGIVFLTFTILVERKLEE' A
#
# COMPACT_ATOMS: atom_id res chain seq x y z
N MET A 1 7.69 -9.61 23.14
CA MET A 1 7.67 -10.41 21.88
C MET A 1 8.99 -11.18 21.69
N ASN A 2 8.96 -12.44 21.22
CA ASN A 2 10.19 -13.20 20.92
C ASN A 2 10.92 -12.60 19.70
N LYS A 3 12.26 -12.68 19.67
CA LYS A 3 13.14 -12.13 18.62
C LYS A 3 12.72 -12.54 17.21
N ASN A 4 12.33 -13.80 17.02
CA ASN A 4 11.90 -14.32 15.72
C ASN A 4 10.57 -13.69 15.25
N ALA A 5 9.62 -13.52 16.16
CA ALA A 5 8.34 -12.86 15.85
C ALA A 5 8.55 -11.39 15.51
N ARG A 6 9.46 -10.69 16.21
CA ARG A 6 9.81 -9.30 15.91
C ARG A 6 10.47 -9.17 14.53
N ALA A 7 11.38 -10.08 14.18
CA ALA A 7 12.04 -10.09 12.88
C ALA A 7 11.02 -10.32 11.75
N LEU A 8 10.07 -11.25 11.95
CA LEU A 8 9.00 -11.49 10.99
C LEU A 8 8.10 -10.28 10.81
N LEU A 9 7.65 -9.63 11.89
CA LEU A 9 6.82 -8.42 11.79
C LEU A 9 7.55 -7.28 11.07
N ARG A 10 8.85 -7.11 11.28
CA ARG A 10 9.65 -6.13 10.53
C ARG A 10 9.70 -6.44 9.03
N ALA A 11 9.89 -7.71 8.68
CA ALA A 11 9.86 -8.12 7.28
C ALA A 11 8.48 -7.86 6.66
N ILE A 12 7.41 -8.16 7.39
CA ILE A 12 6.03 -7.91 6.94
C ILE A 12 5.79 -6.42 6.73
N SER A 13 6.12 -5.55 7.70
CA SER A 13 5.93 -4.09 7.57
C SER A 13 6.69 -3.54 6.35
N SER A 14 7.93 -3.98 6.14
CA SER A 14 8.71 -3.56 4.97
C SER A 14 8.06 -3.99 3.65
N VAL A 15 7.62 -5.24 3.55
CA VAL A 15 6.96 -5.76 2.34
C VAL A 15 5.65 -5.02 2.09
N THR A 16 4.83 -4.81 3.11
CA THR A 16 3.52 -4.17 2.97
C THR A 16 3.66 -2.69 2.66
N GLY A 17 4.67 -2.02 3.21
CA GLY A 17 5.01 -0.64 2.86
C GLY A 17 5.43 -0.50 1.40
N ASN A 18 6.27 -1.43 0.91
CA ASN A 18 6.67 -1.46 -0.50
C ASN A 18 5.49 -1.74 -1.44
N ILE A 19 4.58 -2.65 -1.06
CA ILE A 19 3.36 -2.92 -1.85
C ILE A 19 2.46 -1.68 -1.90
N ALA A 20 2.29 -0.97 -0.79
CA ALA A 20 1.53 0.28 -0.77
C ALA A 20 2.13 1.31 -1.73
N ALA A 21 3.46 1.52 -1.66
CA ALA A 21 4.18 2.43 -2.55
C ALA A 21 4.03 2.01 -4.04
N ALA A 22 4.05 0.71 -4.34
CA ALA A 22 3.85 0.21 -5.70
C ALA A 22 2.45 0.55 -6.22
N TRP A 23 1.40 0.37 -5.43
CA TRP A 23 0.03 0.74 -5.84
C TRP A 23 -0.12 2.24 -6.09
N PHE A 24 0.46 3.10 -5.25
CA PHE A 24 0.46 4.54 -5.50
C PHE A 24 1.27 4.92 -6.73
N SER A 25 2.41 4.25 -6.96
CA SER A 25 3.22 4.47 -8.16
C SER A 25 2.44 4.10 -9.42
N ILE A 26 1.74 2.96 -9.42
CA ILE A 26 0.84 2.56 -10.50
C ILE A 26 -0.25 3.62 -10.71
N ALA A 27 -0.88 4.11 -9.64
CA ALA A 27 -1.90 5.14 -9.72
C ALA A 27 -1.38 6.43 -10.41
N LEU A 28 -0.14 6.81 -10.14
CA LEU A 28 0.52 7.98 -10.74
C LEU A 28 0.90 7.80 -12.21
N ILE A 29 1.42 6.64 -12.59
CA ILE A 29 1.87 6.37 -13.97
C ILE A 29 0.77 5.87 -14.90
N THR A 30 -0.40 5.53 -14.37
CA THR A 30 -1.55 5.10 -15.19
C THR A 30 -1.94 6.27 -16.11
N PRO A 31 -2.02 6.07 -17.45
CA PRO A 31 -2.24 7.13 -18.44
C PRO A 31 -3.54 7.94 -18.27
N GLY A 32 -4.41 7.57 -17.34
CA GLY A 32 -5.69 8.23 -17.07
C GLY A 32 -5.60 9.50 -16.23
N VAL A 33 -4.51 9.77 -15.50
CA VAL A 33 -4.45 10.96 -14.61
C VAL A 33 -4.44 12.27 -15.42
N THR A 34 -3.83 12.27 -16.61
CA THR A 34 -3.74 13.46 -17.48
C THR A 34 -4.92 13.60 -18.45
N GLY A 35 -5.84 12.64 -18.48
CA GLY A 35 -6.94 12.59 -19.45
C GLY A 35 -8.07 11.70 -18.98
N ILE A 36 -8.65 12.01 -17.82
CA ILE A 36 -9.82 11.31 -17.29
C ILE A 36 -11.02 11.58 -18.22
N ALA A 37 -11.13 10.80 -19.29
CA ALA A 37 -12.22 10.87 -20.26
C ALA A 37 -13.14 9.62 -20.18
N ASP A 38 -12.73 8.59 -19.43
CA ASP A 38 -13.45 7.32 -19.29
C ASP A 38 -13.69 6.99 -17.80
N ILE A 39 -14.94 6.63 -17.47
CA ILE A 39 -15.34 6.16 -16.13
C ILE A 39 -14.56 4.90 -15.70
N ASN A 40 -14.15 4.05 -16.65
CA ASN A 40 -13.33 2.88 -16.34
C ASN A 40 -11.96 3.29 -15.80
N ALA A 41 -11.36 4.36 -16.34
CA ALA A 41 -10.08 4.89 -15.84
C ALA A 41 -10.21 5.42 -14.41
N ILE A 42 -11.33 6.06 -14.07
CA ILE A 42 -11.64 6.51 -12.70
C ILE A 42 -11.74 5.31 -11.75
N LEU A 43 -12.47 4.26 -12.15
CA LEU A 43 -12.64 3.06 -11.32
C LEU A 43 -11.31 2.34 -11.09
N VAL A 44 -10.47 2.22 -12.11
CA VAL A 44 -9.13 1.63 -12.01
C VAL A 44 -8.24 2.46 -11.08
N LEU A 45 -8.22 3.78 -11.24
CA LEU A 45 -7.45 4.69 -10.38
C LEU A 45 -7.91 4.59 -8.93
N THR A 46 -9.23 4.60 -8.71
CA THR A 46 -9.84 4.45 -7.37
C THR A 46 -9.42 3.13 -6.73
N ARG A 47 -9.46 2.03 -7.49
CA ARG A 47 -9.01 0.71 -7.01
C ARG A 47 -7.53 0.73 -6.61
N HIS A 48 -6.66 1.33 -7.41
CA HIS A 48 -5.23 1.42 -7.08
C HIS A 48 -4.98 2.23 -5.79
N ILE A 49 -5.64 3.38 -5.65
CA ILE A 49 -5.54 4.21 -4.45
C ILE A 49 -6.06 3.46 -3.22
N LEU A 50 -7.22 2.81 -3.31
CA LEU A 50 -7.79 2.03 -2.21
C LEU A 50 -6.88 0.89 -1.78
N LEU A 51 -6.30 0.15 -2.73
CA LEU A 51 -5.34 -0.91 -2.41
C LEU A 51 -4.08 -0.35 -1.73
N GLY A 52 -3.54 0.77 -2.24
CA GLY A 52 -2.41 1.45 -1.60
C GLY A 52 -2.70 1.84 -0.16
N ILE A 53 -3.89 2.41 0.11
CA ILE A 53 -4.33 2.77 1.46
C ILE A 53 -4.43 1.53 2.35
N VAL A 54 -5.05 0.45 1.87
CA VAL A 54 -5.21 -0.80 2.67
C VAL A 54 -3.85 -1.36 3.10
N PHE A 55 -2.88 -1.45 2.19
CA PHE A 55 -1.54 -1.94 2.52
C PHE A 55 -0.78 -0.98 3.43
N LEU A 56 -0.94 0.33 3.26
CA LEU A 56 -0.33 1.32 4.14
C LEU A 56 -0.91 1.24 5.55
N THR A 57 -2.24 1.13 5.69
CA THR A 57 -2.91 0.94 6.99
C THR A 57 -2.42 -0.34 7.65
N PHE A 58 -2.33 -1.44 6.91
CA PHE A 58 -1.79 -2.68 7.45
C PHE A 58 -0.34 -2.54 7.93
N THR A 59 0.50 -1.82 7.18
CA THR A 59 1.89 -1.50 7.57
C THR A 59 1.92 -0.75 8.90
N ILE A 60 1.10 0.29 9.05
CA ILE A 60 1.01 1.08 10.28
C ILE A 60 0.57 0.21 11.46
N LEU A 61 -0.40 -0.68 11.27
CA LEU A 61 -0.84 -1.60 12.34
C LEU A 61 0.27 -2.57 12.78
N VAL A 62 1.06 -3.06 11.82
CA VAL A 62 2.21 -3.93 12.10
C VAL A 62 3.32 -3.16 12.83
N GLU A 63 3.58 -1.92 12.43
CA GLU A 63 4.59 -1.06 13.07
C GLU A 63 4.21 -0.68 14.49
N ARG A 64 2.95 -0.32 14.74
CA ARG A 64 2.45 -0.08 16.10
C ARG A 64 2.67 -1.29 17.00
N LYS A 65 2.44 -2.50 16.49
CA LYS A 65 2.68 -3.75 17.22
C LYS A 65 4.17 -4.07 17.42
N LEU A 66 5.07 -3.47 16.63
CA LEU A 66 6.52 -3.60 16.82
C LEU A 66 7.07 -2.65 17.90
N GLU A 67 6.35 -1.56 18.16
CA GLU A 67 6.64 -0.56 19.19
C GLU A 67 6.14 -0.97 20.58
N GLU A 68 5.09 -1.80 20.64
CA GLU A 68 4.61 -2.52 21.84
C GLU A 68 5.56 -3.63 22.32
#